data_AF-A0A661QA76-F1
#
_entry.id   AF-A0A661QA76-F1
#
_cell.length_a   1.000
_cell.length_b   1.000
_cell.length_c   1.000
_cell.angle_alpha   90.00
_cell.angle_beta   90.00
_cell.angle_gamma   90.00
#
_symmetry.space_group_name_H-M   'P 1'
#
loop_
_entity.id
_entity.type
_entity.pdbx_description
1 polymer ?
#
loop_
_entity_poly.entity_id
_entity_poly.type
_entity_poly.pdbx_seq_one_letter_code
_entity_poly.pdbx_strand_id
1 'polypeptide(L)'
;MEITVANPQKGRYETIDVAFTDENTTWFDECEDSHGIFSITDLQGGILIKEADYTYPLYVYDISRADIGHDHGRARALHSQYIDE
;
A
#
# COMPACT_ATOMS: atom_id res chain seq x y z
N MET A 1 12.24 -0.63 -9.17
CA MET A 1 12.38 0.85 -9.09
C MET A 1 12.45 1.23 -7.64
N GLU A 2 13.25 2.23 -7.29
CA GLU A 2 13.37 2.68 -5.90
C GLU A 2 12.26 3.66 -5.54
N ILE A 3 11.55 3.41 -4.43
CA ILE A 3 10.54 4.32 -3.88
C ILE A 3 10.75 4.50 -2.38
N THR A 4 10.33 5.66 -1.87
CA THR A 4 10.27 5.91 -0.42
C THR A 4 8.89 5.58 0.11
N VAL A 5 8.83 4.83 1.20
CA VAL A 5 7.60 4.34 1.82
C VAL A 5 7.53 4.69 3.29
N ALA A 6 6.33 4.92 3.81
CA ALA A 6 6.08 5.04 5.24
C ALA A 6 6.08 3.63 5.87
N ASN A 7 6.92 3.40 6.87
CA ASN A 7 6.99 2.14 7.60
C ASN A 7 6.60 2.37 9.06
N PRO A 8 5.31 2.23 9.42
CA PRO A 8 4.83 2.47 10.78
C PRO A 8 5.43 1.47 11.77
N GLN A 9 5.67 0.22 11.35
CA GLN A 9 6.23 -0.82 12.21
C GLN A 9 7.69 -0.54 12.61
N LYS A 10 8.41 0.29 11.87
CA LYS A 10 9.74 0.80 12.25
C LYS A 10 9.75 2.27 12.66
N GLY A 11 8.61 2.95 12.63
CA GLY A 11 8.47 4.37 12.96
C GLY A 11 9.31 5.30 12.07
N ARG A 12 9.58 4.92 10.81
CA ARG A 12 10.42 5.72 9.90
C ARG A 12 10.04 5.53 8.43
N TYR A 13 10.50 6.42 7.56
CA TYR A 13 10.48 6.20 6.12
C TYR A 13 11.62 5.27 5.70
N GLU A 14 11.38 4.45 4.68
CA GLU A 14 12.39 3.55 4.11
C GLU A 14 12.40 3.64 2.58
N THR A 15 13.57 3.48 1.99
CA THR A 15 13.71 3.34 0.53
C THR A 15 13.79 1.86 0.19
N ILE A 16 12.92 1.41 -0.70
CA ILE A 16 12.81 0.01 -1.11
C ILE A 16 12.82 -0.11 -2.62
N ASP A 17 13.30 -1.24 -3.14
CA ASP A 17 13.15 -1.60 -4.55
C ASP A 17 11.85 -2.39 -4.74
N VAL A 18 10.97 -1.87 -5.58
CA VAL A 18 9.70 -2.48 -5.95
C VAL A 18 9.60 -2.65 -7.46
N ALA A 19 9.12 -3.81 -7.89
CA ALA A 19 8.68 -4.03 -9.26
C ALA A 19 7.17 -4.21 -9.24
N PHE A 20 6.43 -3.31 -9.89
CA PHE A 20 4.98 -3.44 -10.04
C PHE A 20 4.69 -4.31 -11.27
N THR A 21 3.99 -5.41 -11.07
CA THR A 21 3.55 -6.35 -12.11
C THR A 21 2.08 -6.68 -11.94
N ASP A 22 1.44 -7.16 -13.01
CA ASP A 22 0.03 -7.56 -12.95
C ASP A 22 -0.21 -8.75 -12.00
N GLU A 23 0.84 -9.53 -11.70
CA GLU A 23 0.79 -10.66 -10.78
C GLU A 23 0.82 -10.21 -9.31
N ASN A 24 1.64 -9.21 -8.99
CA ASN A 24 1.85 -8.77 -7.60
C ASN A 24 1.09 -7.49 -7.23
N THR A 25 0.46 -6.81 -8.18
CA THR A 25 -0.22 -5.54 -7.97
C THR A 25 -1.70 -5.65 -8.33
N THR A 26 -2.56 -5.08 -7.49
CA THR A 26 -3.97 -4.83 -7.81
C THR A 26 -4.15 -3.33 -7.93
N TRP A 27 -4.58 -2.88 -9.10
CA TRP A 27 -4.84 -1.48 -9.43
C TRP A 27 -6.32 -1.17 -9.28
N PHE A 28 -6.64 -0.03 -8.68
CA PHE A 28 -8.00 0.47 -8.49
C PHE A 28 -8.19 1.72 -9.36
N ASP A 29 -8.44 1.51 -10.66
CA ASP A 29 -8.53 2.58 -11.65
C ASP A 29 -9.72 3.54 -11.43
N GLU A 30 -10.74 3.12 -10.67
CA GLU A 30 -11.97 3.87 -10.42
C GLU A 30 -11.94 4.68 -9.10
N CYS A 31 -10.77 5.18 -8.67
CA CYS A 31 -10.71 6.03 -7.49
C CYS A 31 -11.30 7.43 -7.77
N GLU A 32 -12.56 7.66 -7.37
CA GLU A 32 -13.24 8.96 -7.47
C GLU A 32 -12.73 10.00 -6.45
N ASP A 33 -12.07 9.55 -5.38
CA ASP A 33 -11.53 10.36 -4.28
C ASP A 33 -10.01 10.53 -4.43
N SER A 34 -9.51 11.76 -4.28
CA SER A 34 -8.07 12.04 -4.34
C SER A 34 -7.28 11.33 -3.25
N HIS A 35 -7.93 10.92 -2.15
CA HIS A 35 -7.34 10.12 -1.07
C HIS A 35 -7.81 8.66 -1.10
N GLY A 36 -8.32 8.17 -2.23
CA GLY A 36 -8.66 6.76 -2.38
C GLY A 36 -7.40 5.89 -2.56
N ILE A 37 -7.52 4.60 -2.25
CA ILE A 37 -6.41 3.66 -2.45
C ILE A 37 -6.30 3.39 -3.96
N PHE A 38 -5.18 3.80 -4.55
CA PHE A 38 -4.89 3.62 -5.97
C PHE A 38 -4.40 2.22 -6.29
N SER A 39 -3.54 1.65 -5.43
CA SER A 39 -3.09 0.28 -5.62
C SER A 39 -2.64 -0.39 -4.34
N ILE A 40 -2.68 -1.72 -4.36
CA ILE A 40 -2.04 -2.58 -3.37
C ILE A 40 -1.05 -3.50 -4.07
N THR A 41 0.14 -3.68 -3.49
CA THR A 41 1.23 -4.48 -4.08
C THR A 41 1.85 -5.42 -3.06
N ASP A 42 1.97 -6.70 -3.37
CA ASP A 42 2.74 -7.63 -2.55
C ASP A 42 4.24 -7.41 -2.74
N LEU A 43 4.97 -7.25 -1.64
CA LEU A 43 6.41 -7.07 -1.65
C LEU A 43 7.04 -7.72 -0.42
N GLN A 44 8.01 -8.62 -0.63
CA GLN A 44 8.87 -9.20 0.43
C GLN A 44 8.11 -9.68 1.70
N GLY A 45 6.92 -10.28 1.52
CA GLY A 45 6.11 -10.77 2.64
C GLY A 45 5.28 -9.68 3.35
N GLY A 46 5.18 -8.49 2.75
CA GLY A 46 4.30 -7.41 3.18
C GLY A 46 3.47 -6.87 2.02
N ILE A 47 2.70 -5.83 2.33
CA ILE A 47 1.80 -5.13 1.42
C ILE A 47 2.17 -3.66 1.38
N LEU A 48 2.34 -3.16 0.17
CA LEU A 48 2.42 -1.75 -0.12
C LEU A 48 1.03 -1.24 -0.47
N ILE A 49 0.58 -0.19 0.20
CA ILE A 49 -0.71 0.46 -0.04
C ILE A 49 -0.40 1.88 -0.52
N LYS A 50 -0.85 2.20 -1.73
CA LYS A 50 -0.62 3.50 -2.36
C LYS A 50 -1.94 4.23 -2.53
N GLU A 51 -2.01 5.46 -2.04
CA GLU A 51 -3.12 6.39 -2.31
C GLU A 51 -2.98 7.03 -3.70
N ALA A 52 -4.09 7.59 -4.20
CA ALA A 52 -4.14 8.29 -5.49
C ALA A 52 -3.46 9.68 -5.47
N ASP A 53 -3.09 10.17 -4.30
CA ASP A 53 -2.37 11.43 -4.14
C ASP A 53 -0.83 11.25 -4.24
N TYR A 54 -0.10 12.30 -3.83
CA TYR A 54 1.36 12.35 -3.86
C TYR A 54 2.02 11.94 -2.52
N THR A 55 1.28 11.26 -1.64
CA THR A 55 1.81 10.77 -0.36
C THR A 55 2.79 9.59 -0.56
N TYR A 56 3.58 9.31 0.48
CA TYR A 56 4.42 8.12 0.50
C TYR A 56 3.54 6.89 0.70
N PRO A 57 3.67 5.84 -0.14
CA PRO A 57 2.94 4.60 0.07
C PRO A 57 3.22 4.02 1.46
N LEU A 58 2.20 3.46 2.08
CA LEU A 58 2.30 2.74 3.35
C LEU A 58 2.83 1.33 3.09
N TYR A 59 3.86 0.91 3.81
CA TYR A 59 4.37 -0.45 3.76
C TYR A 59 4.15 -1.18 5.08
N VAL A 60 3.38 -2.27 5.04
CA VAL A 60 3.03 -3.09 6.19
C VAL A 60 3.56 -4.51 6.00
N TYR A 61 4.40 -4.98 6.91
CA TYR A 61 4.92 -6.33 6.94
C TYR A 61 3.88 -7.36 7.39
N ASP A 62 4.12 -8.62 7.01
CA ASP A 62 3.36 -9.80 7.45
C ASP A 62 1.88 -9.79 7.04
N ILE A 63 1.51 -8.91 6.10
CA ILE A 63 0.19 -8.84 5.49
C ILE A 63 0.40 -8.82 3.98
N SER A 64 -0.35 -9.65 3.26
CA SER A 64 -0.40 -9.66 1.79
C SER A 64 -1.75 -9.14 1.29
N ARG A 65 -1.83 -8.87 -0.02
CA ARG A 65 -3.10 -8.58 -0.69
C ARG A 65 -4.11 -9.71 -0.53
N ALA A 66 -3.64 -10.97 -0.48
CA ALA A 66 -4.50 -12.13 -0.31
C ALA A 66 -5.16 -12.16 1.07
N ASP A 67 -4.46 -11.73 2.13
CA ASP A 67 -5.00 -11.67 3.49
C ASP A 67 -6.16 -10.68 3.61
N ILE A 68 -6.09 -9.59 2.83
CA ILE A 68 -7.18 -8.61 2.72
C ILE A 68 -8.15 -8.92 1.56
N GLY A 69 -7.97 -10.03 0.85
CA GLY A 69 -8.87 -10.45 -0.24
C GLY A 69 -8.82 -9.57 -1.49
N HIS A 70 -7.71 -8.88 -1.74
CA HIS A 70 -7.53 -7.92 -2.84
C HIS A 70 -8.57 -6.79 -2.85
N ASP A 71 -9.18 -6.50 -1.70
CA ASP A 71 -10.34 -5.61 -1.58
C ASP A 71 -9.94 -4.16 -1.28
N HIS A 72 -10.50 -3.23 -2.04
CA HIS A 72 -10.24 -1.79 -1.90
C HIS A 72 -10.66 -1.25 -0.52
N GLY A 73 -11.81 -1.68 0.00
CA GLY A 73 -12.32 -1.23 1.29
C GLY A 73 -11.47 -1.71 2.46
N ARG A 74 -11.02 -2.96 2.43
CA ARG A 74 -10.10 -3.52 3.42
C ARG A 74 -8.71 -2.90 3.35
N ALA A 75 -8.23 -2.55 2.15
CA ALA A 75 -7.00 -1.79 1.99
C ALA A 75 -7.12 -0.41 2.66
N ARG A 76 -8.23 0.31 2.45
CA ARG A 76 -8.48 1.61 3.11
C ARG A 76 -8.58 1.47 4.62
N ALA A 77 -9.28 0.45 5.12
CA ALA A 77 -9.39 0.18 6.55
C ALA A 77 -8.04 -0.16 7.20
N LEU A 78 -7.15 -0.85 6.49
CA LEU A 78 -5.78 -1.13 6.94
C LEU A 78 -4.92 0.14 6.93
N HIS A 79 -5.05 0.97 5.89
CA HIS A 79 -4.33 2.24 5.78
C HIS A 79 -4.65 3.19 6.96
N SER A 80 -5.94 3.40 7.26
CA SER A 80 -6.38 4.27 8.37
C SER A 80 -5.86 3.82 9.73
N GLN A 81 -5.66 2.51 9.97
CA GLN A 81 -5.12 2.02 11.24
C GLN A 81 -3.69 2.50 11.54
N TYR A 82 -2.93 2.88 10.52
CA TYR A 82 -1.52 3.27 10.65
C TYR A 82 -1.25 4.76 10.40
N ILE A 83 -2.20 5.49 9.82
CA ILE A 83 -2.03 6.90 9.42
C ILE A 83 -2.86 7.85 10.28
N ASP A 84 -3.97 7.42 10.88
CA ASP A 84 -4.86 8.27 11.70
C ASP A 84 -4.47 8.31 13.22
N GLU A 85 -3.19 8.09 13.58
CA GLU A 85 -2.68 8.34 14.95
C GLU A 85 -2.21 9.78 15.18
#